data_AF-A0A937U5X8-F1
#
_entry.id   AF-A0A937U5X8-F1
#
_cell.length_a   1.000
_cell.length_b   1.000
_cell.length_c   1.000
_cell.angle_alpha   90.00
_cell.angle_beta   90.00
_cell.angle_gamma   90.00
#
_symmetry.space_group_name_H-M   'P 1'
#
loop_
_entity.id
_entity.type
_entity.pdbx_description
1 polymer ?
#
loop_
_entity_poly.entity_id
_entity_poly.type
_entity_poly.pdbx_seq_one_letter_code
_entity_poly.pdbx_strand_id
1 'polypeptide(L)' 'MSTNRLAFRTTLMAFVFIFVAGAAKAQTSLTTELAPFLVRYDLPALAAAVVKDGKILAVGAVGTRKTGAKIPVT' A
#
# COMPACT_ATOMS: atom_id res chain seq x y z
N MET A 1 -34.80 29.75 23.32
CA MET A 1 -35.07 28.61 22.40
C MET A 1 -33.93 28.48 21.37
N SER A 2 -32.69 28.28 21.82
CA SER A 2 -31.46 28.31 20.97
C SER A 2 -30.61 27.04 21.05
N THR A 3 -30.90 26.13 21.99
CA THR A 3 -30.09 24.95 22.31
C THR A 3 -30.13 23.86 21.21
N ASN A 4 -31.25 23.72 20.49
CA ASN A 4 -31.44 22.64 19.52
C ASN A 4 -30.57 22.79 18.26
N ARG A 5 -30.15 24.02 17.91
CA ARG A 5 -29.29 24.27 16.75
C ARG A 5 -27.84 23.87 17.01
N LEU A 6 -27.39 23.86 18.27
CA LEU A 6 -26.02 23.50 18.62
C LEU A 6 -25.86 21.98 18.71
N ALA A 7 -26.82 21.29 19.35
CA ALA A 7 -26.89 19.82 19.41
C ALA A 7 -27.01 19.18 18.01
N PHE A 8 -27.83 19.77 17.13
CA PHE A 8 -27.97 19.27 15.77
C PHE A 8 -26.67 19.39 14.95
N ARG A 9 -25.91 20.48 15.15
CA ARG A 9 -24.62 20.71 14.47
C ARG A 9 -23.53 19.77 14.96
N THR A 10 -23.47 19.49 16.25
CA THR A 10 -22.50 18.55 16.81
C THR A 10 -22.79 17.11 16.39
N THR A 11 -24.07 16.70 16.37
CA THR A 11 -24.46 15.38 15.84
C THR A 11 -24.14 15.24 14.34
N LEU A 12 -24.37 16.29 13.55
CA LEU A 12 -24.06 16.29 12.11
C LEU A 12 -22.55 16.18 11.85
N MET A 13 -21.71 16.91 12.59
CA MET A 13 -20.25 16.80 12.46
C MET A 13 -19.72 15.43 12.85
N ALA A 14 -20.28 14.80 13.90
CA ALA A 14 -19.90 13.45 14.29
C ALA A 14 -20.23 12.41 13.20
N PHE A 15 -21.35 12.59 12.48
CA PHE A 15 -21.75 11.71 11.38
C PHE A 15 -20.82 11.83 10.15
N VAL A 16 -20.36 13.04 9.84
CA VAL A 16 -19.40 13.26 8.74
C VAL A 16 -18.03 12.63 9.04
N PHE A 17 -17.57 12.69 10.28
CA PHE A 17 -16.28 12.09 10.67
C PHE A 17 -16.25 10.56 10.54
N ILE A 18 -17.38 9.89 10.77
CA ILE A 18 -17.46 8.42 10.66
C ILE A 18 -17.43 7.95 9.19
N PHE A 19 -17.99 8.74 8.27
CA PHE A 19 -18.05 8.38 6.84
C PHE A 19 -16.74 8.63 6.06
N VAL A 20 -15.81 9.43 6.59
CA VAL A 20 -14.52 9.75 5.94
C VAL A 20 -13.43 8.71 6.25
N ALA A 21 -13.69 7.73 7.12
CA ALA A 21 -12.78 6.62 7.38
C ALA A 21 -12.76 5.61 6.22
N GLY A 22 -12.28 6.04 5.06
CA GLY A 22 -11.95 5.14 3.95
C GLY A 22 -10.83 4.21 4.40
N ALA A 23 -11.14 2.92 4.54
CA ALA A 23 -10.16 1.90 4.93
C ALA A 23 -8.97 1.92 3.96
N ALA A 24 -7.79 2.31 4.45
CA ALA A 24 -6.55 2.18 3.70
C ALA A 24 -6.32 0.69 3.40
N LYS A 25 -6.41 0.31 2.12
CA LYS A 25 -6.08 -1.07 1.72
C LYS A 25 -4.56 -1.24 1.73
N ALA A 26 -4.08 -2.20 2.52
CA ALA A 26 -2.69 -2.64 2.43
C ALA A 26 -2.41 -3.17 1.02
N GLN A 27 -1.27 -2.79 0.45
CA GLN A 27 -0.83 -3.28 -0.85
C GLN A 27 -0.42 -4.76 -0.73
N THR A 28 -0.76 -5.56 -1.74
CA THR A 28 -0.34 -6.96 -1.79
C THR A 28 1.17 -7.05 -2.08
N SER A 29 1.90 -7.87 -1.32
CA SER A 29 3.32 -8.12 -1.59
C SER A 29 3.50 -9.02 -2.82
N LEU A 30 4.49 -8.73 -3.66
CA LEU A 30 4.90 -9.58 -4.79
C LEU A 30 6.19 -10.37 -4.52
N THR A 31 6.74 -10.33 -3.31
CA THR A 31 8.06 -10.91 -3.01
C THR A 31 8.15 -12.40 -3.34
N THR A 32 7.11 -13.18 -3.00
CA THR A 32 7.08 -14.64 -3.23
C THR A 32 7.00 -14.98 -4.72
N GLU A 33 6.31 -14.15 -5.49
CA GLU A 33 6.02 -14.30 -6.90
C GLU A 33 7.23 -13.88 -7.75
N LEU A 34 8.00 -12.90 -7.27
CA LEU A 34 9.22 -12.44 -7.93
C LEU A 34 10.43 -13.36 -7.67
N ALA A 35 10.47 -14.06 -6.54
CA ALA A 35 11.61 -14.91 -6.15
C ALA A 35 11.97 -15.99 -7.19
N PRO A 36 11.02 -16.73 -7.81
CA PRO A 36 11.33 -17.71 -8.86
C PRO A 36 11.99 -17.10 -10.10
N PHE A 37 11.65 -15.85 -10.47
CA PHE A 37 12.22 -15.19 -11.65
C PHE A 37 13.64 -14.71 -11.41
N LEU A 38 13.94 -14.28 -10.17
CA LEU A 38 15.29 -13.92 -9.78
C LEU A 38 16.26 -15.10 -9.97
N VAL A 39 15.83 -16.30 -9.55
CA VAL A 39 16.64 -17.53 -9.69
C VAL A 39 16.68 -18.01 -11.15
N ARG A 40 15.53 -18.04 -11.84
CA ARG A 40 15.43 -18.57 -13.21
C ARG A 40 16.34 -17.83 -14.19
N TYR A 41 16.49 -16.53 -14.02
CA TYR A 41 17.22 -15.66 -14.94
C TYR A 41 18.53 -15.13 -14.37
N ASP A 42 18.99 -15.68 -13.23
CA ASP A 42 20.23 -15.28 -12.54
C ASP A 42 20.36 -13.75 -12.39
N LEU A 43 19.26 -13.11 -11.96
CA LEU A 43 19.19 -11.66 -11.82
C LEU A 43 19.77 -11.23 -10.47
N PRO A 44 20.54 -10.13 -10.41
CA PRO A 44 21.01 -9.60 -9.14
C PRO A 44 19.85 -9.04 -8.28
N ALA A 45 18.84 -8.44 -8.93
CA ALA A 45 17.64 -7.92 -8.29
C ALA A 45 16.49 -7.79 -9.30
N LEU A 46 15.25 -7.77 -8.78
CA LEU A 46 14.03 -7.54 -9.55
C LEU A 46 12.99 -6.82 -8.69
N ALA A 47 12.30 -5.84 -9.27
CA ALA A 47 11.17 -5.16 -8.63
C ALA A 47 10.00 -5.02 -9.62
N ALA A 48 8.79 -5.07 -9.10
CA ALA A 48 7.58 -4.91 -9.90
C ALA A 48 6.46 -4.22 -9.10
N ALA A 49 5.55 -3.58 -9.83
CA ALA A 49 4.32 -3.03 -9.28
C ALA A 49 3.15 -3.31 -10.23
N VAL A 50 1.99 -3.62 -9.66
CA VAL A 50 0.73 -3.76 -10.40
C VAL A 50 -0.07 -2.49 -10.20
N VAL A 51 -0.29 -1.74 -11.29
CA VAL A 51 -1.04 -0.49 -11.28
C VAL A 51 -2.36 -0.67 -12.02
N LYS A 52 -3.45 -0.25 -11.40
CA LYS A 52 -4.78 -0.21 -12.02
C LYS A 52 -5.45 1.10 -11.64
N ASP A 53 -5.98 1.82 -12.63
CA ASP A 53 -6.68 3.09 -12.43
C ASP A 53 -5.85 4.11 -11.62
N GLY A 54 -4.54 4.18 -11.88
CA GLY A 54 -3.60 5.05 -11.18
C GLY A 54 -3.27 4.66 -9.73
N LYS A 55 -3.77 3.51 -9.25
CA LYS A 55 -3.49 2.99 -7.89
C LYS A 55 -2.56 1.78 -7.96
N ILE A 56 -1.58 1.75 -7.07
CA ILE A 56 -0.73 0.57 -6.84
C ILE A 56 -1.54 -0.45 -6.05
N LEU A 57 -1.81 -1.61 -6.64
CA LEU A 57 -2.54 -2.71 -6.00
C LEU A 57 -1.58 -3.72 -5.34
N ALA A 58 -0.41 -3.94 -5.95
CA ALA A 58 0.61 -4.84 -5.46
C ALA A 58 2.00 -4.31 -5.79
N VAL A 59 2.98 -4.60 -4.93
CA VAL A 59 4.39 -4.20 -5.12
C VAL A 59 5.32 -5.21 -4.47
N GLY A 60 6.51 -5.37 -5.02
CA GLY A 60 7.56 -6.16 -4.38
C GLY A 60 8.92 -5.92 -5.01
N ALA A 61 9.96 -6.22 -4.24
CA ALA A 61 11.34 -6.20 -4.69
C ALA A 61 12.10 -7.36 -4.05
N VAL A 62 12.94 -8.03 -4.85
CA VAL A 62 13.76 -9.18 -4.45
C VAL A 62 15.20 -9.01 -4.93
N GLY A 63 16.12 -9.65 -4.24
CA GLY A 63 17.54 -9.65 -4.58
C GLY A 63 18.34 -8.57 -3.86
N THR A 64 19.47 -8.23 -4.45
CA THR A 64 20.53 -7.44 -3.81
C THR A 64 20.97 -6.28 -4.67
N ARG A 65 21.38 -5.17 -4.04
CA ARG A 65 21.81 -3.94 -4.75
C ARG A 65 23.12 -4.12 -5.53
N LYS A 66 23.87 -5.19 -5.26
CA LYS A 66 25.19 -5.45 -5.87
C LYS A 66 25.44 -6.96 -5.95
N THR A 67 25.79 -7.44 -7.14
CA THR A 67 26.22 -8.83 -7.36
C THR A 67 27.36 -9.20 -6.40
N GLY A 68 27.21 -10.35 -5.72
CA GLY A 68 28.18 -10.85 -4.74
C GLY A 68 28.10 -10.20 -3.36
N ALA A 69 27.24 -9.20 -3.15
CA ALA A 69 26.93 -8.64 -1.84
C ALA A 69 25.55 -9.09 -1.37
N LYS A 70 25.36 -9.25 -0.06
CA LYS A 70 24.06 -9.64 0.55
C LYS A 70 23.29 -8.42 1.06
N ILE A 71 23.30 -7.32 0.31
CA ILE A 71 22.60 -6.08 0.69
C ILE A 71 21.24 -6.06 -0.03
N PRO A 72 20.11 -6.20 0.68
CA PRO A 72 18.79 -6.22 0.05
C PRO A 72 18.50 -4.95 -0.75
N VAL A 73 17.71 -5.09 -1.82
CA VAL A 73 17.28 -3.96 -2.66
C VAL A 73 16.28 -3.03 -1.96
N THR A 74 15.57 -3.52 -0.94
CA THR A 74 14.66 -2.74 -0.09
C THR A 74 15.38 -1.85 0.91
#